data_AF-A0A0B6XVT1-F1
#
_entry.id   AF-A0A0B6XVT1-F1
#
_cell.length_a   1.000
_cell.length_b   1.000
_cell.length_c   1.000
_cell.angle_alpha   90.00
_cell.angle_beta   90.00
_cell.angle_gamma   90.00
#
_symmetry.space_group_name_H-M   'P 1'
#
loop_
_entity.id
_entity.type
_entity.pdbx_description
1 polymer ?
#
loop_
_entity_poly.entity_id
_entity_poly.type
_entity_poly.pdbx_seq_one_letter_code
_entity_poly.pdbx_strand_id
1 'polypeptide(L)'
;VICGLEETTELEPDKLSGDNQQCPPLERPYKSRVLDHFPESVSWNPFDENAVGMLCLPRGLSFKTQRDSRQAKYHSFIITREDGSRCFGSALTFYEEVTNRSVLDTMQTLYVMHHANTA
;
A
#
# COMPACT_ATOMS: atom_id res chain seq x y z
N VAL A 1 11.42 0.46 8.27
CA VAL A 1 10.26 -0.32 7.79
C VAL A 1 10.24 -0.27 6.28
N ILE A 2 9.93 -1.38 5.65
CA ILE A 2 9.67 -1.51 4.21
C ILE A 2 8.22 -1.94 4.11
N CYS A 3 7.41 -1.14 3.42
CA CYS A 3 6.01 -1.45 3.16
C CYS A 3 5.80 -1.56 1.66
N GLY A 4 5.04 -2.56 1.22
CA GLY A 4 4.89 -2.80 -0.21
C GLY A 4 3.90 -3.91 -0.53
N LEU A 5 4.06 -4.44 -1.74
CA LEU A 5 3.29 -5.56 -2.26
C LEU A 5 3.86 -6.88 -1.73
N GLU A 6 3.04 -7.64 -1.02
CA GLU A 6 3.37 -9.02 -0.62
C GLU A 6 2.97 -9.98 -1.75
N GLU A 7 3.94 -10.37 -2.57
CA GLU A 7 3.73 -11.14 -3.79
C GLU A 7 3.19 -12.58 -3.59
N THR A 8 3.29 -13.11 -2.38
CA THR A 8 2.81 -14.45 -2.00
C THR A 8 1.33 -14.48 -1.63
N THR A 9 0.70 -13.31 -1.49
CA THR A 9 -0.69 -13.17 -1.05
C THR A 9 -1.59 -12.68 -2.17
N GLU A 10 -2.90 -12.93 -2.02
CA GLU A 10 -3.88 -12.39 -2.96
C GLU A 10 -3.99 -10.86 -2.83
N LEU A 11 -4.31 -10.20 -3.95
CA LEU A 11 -4.54 -8.76 -3.97
C LEU A 11 -5.86 -8.43 -3.26
N GLU A 12 -5.74 -7.92 -2.04
CA GLU A 12 -6.87 -7.46 -1.23
C GLU A 12 -7.15 -5.97 -1.48
N PRO A 13 -8.43 -5.55 -1.61
CA PRO A 13 -8.80 -4.14 -1.58
C PRO A 13 -8.44 -3.50 -0.24
N ASP A 14 -7.92 -2.27 -0.27
CA ASP A 14 -7.74 -1.49 0.95
C ASP A 14 -9.07 -0.85 1.40
N LYS A 15 -9.69 -1.49 2.40
CA LYS A 15 -10.98 -1.05 2.96
C LYS A 15 -10.90 0.30 3.68
N LEU A 16 -9.70 0.72 4.12
CA LEU A 16 -9.52 1.96 4.88
C LEU A 16 -9.30 3.16 3.97
N SER A 17 -8.69 2.93 2.80
CA SER A 17 -8.44 3.97 1.78
C SER A 17 -9.64 4.25 0.87
N GLY A 18 -10.78 3.58 1.09
CA GLY A 18 -12.00 3.68 0.29
C GLY A 18 -12.07 2.59 -0.77
N ASP A 19 -12.75 1.49 -0.44
CA ASP A 19 -13.09 0.47 -1.45
C ASP A 19 -14.20 1.01 -2.35
N ASN A 20 -13.91 1.11 -3.65
CA ASN A 20 -14.90 1.48 -4.65
C ASN A 20 -14.76 0.53 -5.85
N GLN A 21 -15.45 -0.62 -5.76
CA GLN A 21 -15.44 -1.65 -6.80
C GLN A 21 -15.95 -1.15 -8.17
N GLN A 22 -16.57 0.02 -8.21
CA GLN A 22 -17.00 0.72 -9.41
C GLN A 22 -15.86 1.47 -10.12
N CYS A 23 -14.73 1.74 -9.46
CA CYS A 23 -13.57 2.36 -10.10
C CYS A 23 -12.79 1.33 -10.93
N PRO A 24 -12.03 1.75 -11.96
CA PRO A 24 -11.10 0.87 -12.66
C PRO A 24 -10.07 0.25 -11.71
N PRO A 25 -9.66 -1.03 -11.88
CA PRO A 25 -8.71 -1.68 -10.97
C PRO A 25 -7.42 -0.91 -10.73
N LEU A 26 -6.84 -0.26 -11.75
CA LEU A 26 -5.63 0.57 -11.60
C LEU A 26 -5.84 1.83 -10.75
N GLU A 27 -7.08 2.26 -10.57
CA GLU A 27 -7.46 3.42 -9.74
C GLU A 27 -7.90 3.02 -8.33
N ARG A 28 -7.94 1.72 -8.01
CA ARG A 28 -8.32 1.22 -6.69
C ARG A 28 -7.10 1.18 -5.74
N PRO A 29 -7.31 1.47 -4.46
CA PRO A 29 -6.30 1.22 -3.44
C PRO A 29 -6.29 -0.27 -3.06
N TYR A 30 -5.10 -0.86 -3.05
CA TYR A 30 -4.87 -2.24 -2.59
C TYR A 30 -4.15 -2.24 -1.25
N LYS A 31 -4.37 -3.29 -0.47
CA LYS A 31 -3.77 -3.42 0.84
C LYS A 31 -2.26 -3.55 0.75
N SER A 32 -1.55 -2.69 1.47
CA SER A 32 -0.11 -2.82 1.67
C SER A 32 0.23 -3.70 2.86
N ARG A 33 1.45 -4.25 2.87
CA ARG A 33 1.98 -5.06 3.98
C ARG A 33 3.34 -4.52 4.41
N VAL A 34 3.67 -4.70 5.69
CA VAL A 34 5.05 -4.50 6.15
C VAL A 34 5.85 -5.74 5.73
N LEU A 35 6.79 -5.54 4.82
CA LEU A 35 7.64 -6.59 4.28
C LEU A 35 8.88 -6.80 5.15
N ASP A 36 9.36 -5.73 5.79
CA ASP A 36 10.52 -5.78 6.68
C ASP A 36 10.54 -4.58 7.63
N HIS A 37 11.24 -4.71 8.76
CA HIS A 37 11.43 -3.62 9.72
C HIS A 37 12.66 -3.83 10.59
N PHE A 38 13.24 -2.71 11.04
CA PHE A 38 14.35 -2.72 11.98
C PHE A 38 14.30 -1.46 12.86
N PRO A 39 14.61 -1.58 14.16
CA PRO A 39 14.71 -2.82 14.94
C PRO A 39 13.34 -3.53 15.05
N GLU A 40 13.31 -4.79 15.47
CA GLU A 40 12.06 -5.56 15.62
C GLU A 40 11.08 -4.85 16.57
N SER A 41 11.55 -4.47 17.75
CA SER A 41 10.82 -3.59 18.66
C SER A 41 11.76 -3.04 19.72
N VAL A 42 11.50 -1.82 20.21
CA VAL A 42 12.27 -1.23 21.32
C VAL A 42 11.31 -0.83 22.44
N SER A 43 11.74 -0.97 23.70
CA SER A 43 10.88 -0.80 24.87
C SER A 43 10.20 0.58 24.96
N TRP A 44 10.82 1.63 24.43
CA TRP A 44 10.32 3.00 24.42
C TRP A 44 9.45 3.34 23.20
N ASN A 45 9.41 2.47 22.19
CA ASN A 45 8.63 2.63 20.97
C ASN A 45 8.31 1.25 20.39
N PRO A 46 7.31 0.55 20.94
CA PRO A 46 6.86 -0.71 20.39
C PRO A 46 6.45 -0.53 18.93
N PHE A 47 6.85 -1.48 18.07
CA PHE A 47 6.47 -1.45 16.67
C PHE A 47 4.99 -1.77 16.50
N ASP A 48 4.24 -0.86 15.87
CA ASP A 48 2.86 -1.08 15.46
C ASP A 48 2.81 -1.22 13.94
N GLU A 49 2.78 -2.47 13.48
CA GLU A 49 2.82 -2.81 12.06
C GLU A 49 1.66 -2.18 11.29
N ASN A 50 0.45 -2.17 11.87
CA ASN A 50 -0.74 -1.65 11.21
C ASN A 50 -0.69 -0.13 11.08
N ALA A 51 -0.33 0.58 12.17
CA ALA A 51 -0.23 2.02 12.15
C ALA A 51 0.88 2.49 11.21
N VAL A 52 2.06 1.88 11.29
CA VAL A 52 3.20 2.25 10.45
C VAL A 52 2.92 1.92 8.99
N GLY A 53 2.38 0.73 8.68
CA GLY A 53 1.98 0.34 7.33
C GLY A 53 1.01 1.33 6.69
N MET A 54 -0.06 1.68 7.43
CA MET A 54 -1.06 2.65 6.99
C MET A 54 -0.47 4.04 6.76
N LEU A 55 0.44 4.51 7.62
CA LEU A 55 1.03 5.83 7.50
C LEU A 55 2.12 5.92 6.43
N CYS A 56 2.79 4.80 6.12
CA CYS A 56 3.74 4.70 5.01
C CYS A 56 3.04 4.76 3.65
N LEU A 57 1.85 4.18 3.53
CA LEU A 57 1.04 4.18 2.31
C LEU A 57 -0.40 4.64 2.63
N PRO A 58 -0.62 5.94 2.92
CA PRO A 58 -1.90 6.46 3.41
C PRO A 58 -3.03 6.47 2.36
N ARG A 59 -2.76 5.99 1.15
CA ARG A 59 -3.74 5.81 0.06
C ARG A 59 -3.72 4.37 -0.48
N GLY A 60 -3.18 3.43 0.31
CA GLY A 60 -2.93 2.06 -0.12
C GLY A 60 -1.85 1.94 -1.21
N LEU A 61 -1.62 0.71 -1.63
CA LEU A 61 -0.87 0.38 -2.85
C LEU A 61 -1.68 0.79 -4.08
N SER A 62 -0.98 1.23 -5.11
CA SER A 62 -1.58 1.52 -6.42
C SER A 62 -0.76 0.85 -7.50
N PHE A 63 -1.44 0.41 -8.54
CA PHE A 63 -0.81 -0.12 -9.75
C PHE A 63 -0.81 0.95 -10.83
N LYS A 64 0.24 0.95 -11.64
CA LYS A 64 0.40 1.89 -12.74
C LYS A 64 0.93 1.19 -13.97
N THR A 65 0.54 1.71 -15.13
CA THR A 65 1.11 1.28 -16.40
C THR A 65 2.43 2.02 -16.66
N GLN A 66 3.18 1.54 -17.65
CA GLN A 66 4.41 2.22 -18.07
C GLN A 66 4.19 3.64 -18.60
N ARG A 67 2.95 3.99 -18.97
CA ARG A 67 2.56 5.30 -19.51
C ARG A 67 2.37 6.35 -18.42
N ASP A 68 2.22 5.93 -17.17
CA ASP A 68 1.91 6.81 -16.04
C ASP A 68 3.17 7.41 -15.41
N SER A 69 3.02 8.58 -14.79
CA SER A 69 4.09 9.18 -13.99
C SER A 69 4.39 8.33 -12.74
N ARG A 70 5.67 7.99 -12.56
CA ARG A 70 6.20 7.15 -11.48
C ARG A 70 7.17 7.92 -10.57
N GLN A 71 6.99 9.24 -10.47
CA GLN A 71 7.81 10.05 -9.58
C GLN A 71 7.64 9.59 -8.13
N ALA A 72 8.78 9.41 -7.46
CA ALA A 72 8.80 9.12 -6.04
C ALA A 72 8.20 10.29 -5.26
N LYS A 73 7.51 9.99 -4.16
CA LYS A 73 6.91 10.99 -3.27
C LYS A 73 7.42 10.82 -1.87
N TYR A 74 7.55 11.93 -1.19
CA TYR A 74 7.95 11.97 0.21
C TYR A 74 6.84 12.61 1.04
N HIS A 75 6.52 12.01 2.19
CA HIS A 75 5.65 12.62 3.17
C HIS A 75 6.07 12.28 4.59
N SER A 76 5.77 13.19 5.52
CA SER A 76 5.95 12.99 6.95
C SER A 76 4.63 12.68 7.63
N PHE A 77 4.69 11.97 8.76
CA PHE A 77 3.54 11.68 9.60
C PHE A 77 3.92 11.71 11.08
N ILE A 78 2.91 11.82 11.96
CA ILE A 78 3.10 11.80 13.41
C ILE A 78 2.16 10.77 14.00
N ILE A 79 2.68 9.88 14.84
CA ILE A 79 1.90 8.98 15.69
C ILE A 79 1.84 9.60 17.07
N THR A 80 0.64 9.87 17.57
CA THR A 80 0.42 10.35 18.95
C THR A 80 -0.18 9.22 19.77
N ARG A 81 0.47 8.87 20.88
CA ARG A 81 0.00 7.83 21.80
C ARG A 81 -0.95 8.39 22.85
N GLU A 82 -1.60 7.48 23.57
CA GLU A 82 -2.52 7.81 24.68
C GLU A 82 -1.85 8.58 25.82
N ASP A 83 -0.56 8.35 26.07
CA ASP A 83 0.25 9.06 27.07
C ASP A 83 0.72 10.45 26.59
N GLY A 84 0.30 10.86 25.39
CA GLY A 84 0.68 12.13 24.77
C GLY A 84 2.06 12.13 24.10
N SER A 85 2.82 11.04 24.19
CA SER A 85 4.09 10.91 23.47
C SER A 85 3.89 10.92 21.95
N ARG A 86 4.89 11.42 21.23
CA ARG A 86 4.83 11.58 19.76
C ARG A 86 5.99 10.86 19.11
N CYS A 87 5.71 10.08 18.07
CA CYS A 87 6.70 9.53 17.15
C CYS A 87 6.58 10.22 15.80
N PHE A 88 7.71 10.67 15.27
CA PHE A 88 7.78 11.32 13.96
C PHE A 88 8.28 10.31 12.94
N GLY A 89 7.51 10.13 11.87
CA GLY A 89 7.85 9.23 10.78
C GLY A 89 7.95 9.97 9.46
N SER A 90 8.62 9.35 8.51
CA SER A 90 8.70 9.82 7.14
C SER A 90 8.74 8.64 6.21
N ALA A 91 8.08 8.78 5.06
CA ALA A 91 7.98 7.73 4.05
C ALA A 91 8.41 8.28 2.70
N LEU A 92 9.26 7.51 2.03
CA LEU A 92 9.54 7.65 0.61
C LEU A 92 8.76 6.55 -0.10
N THR A 93 7.88 6.94 -1.02
CA THR A 93 7.06 6.03 -1.81
C THR A 93 7.49 6.11 -3.26
N PHE A 94 7.62 4.97 -3.92
CA PHE A 94 8.01 4.86 -5.32
C PHE A 94 7.35 3.62 -5.94
N TYR A 95 7.39 3.54 -7.27
CA TYR A 95 6.90 2.38 -8.00
C TYR A 95 8.08 1.48 -8.37
N GLU A 96 7.87 0.18 -8.23
CA GLU A 96 8.75 -0.86 -8.73
C GLU A 96 8.04 -1.70 -9.80
N GLU A 97 8.81 -2.44 -10.59
CA GLU A 97 8.23 -3.35 -11.58
C GLU A 97 7.69 -4.60 -10.88
N VAL A 98 6.42 -4.90 -11.12
CA VAL A 98 5.80 -6.14 -10.67
C VAL A 98 6.29 -7.26 -11.58
N THR A 99 7.17 -8.11 -11.06
CA THR A 99 7.71 -9.26 -11.81
C THR A 99 6.91 -10.54 -11.57
N ASN A 100 6.14 -10.60 -10.48
CA ASN A 100 5.32 -11.76 -10.15
C ASN A 100 4.16 -11.94 -11.14
N ARG A 101 4.16 -13.10 -11.82
CA ARG A 101 3.16 -13.40 -12.84
C ARG A 101 1.74 -13.56 -12.28
N SER A 102 1.59 -14.09 -11.08
CA SER A 102 0.30 -14.24 -10.43
C SER A 102 -0.37 -12.89 -10.21
N VAL A 103 0.38 -11.91 -9.71
CA VAL A 103 -0.12 -10.53 -9.50
C VAL A 103 -0.56 -9.91 -10.82
N LEU A 104 0.25 -10.08 -11.88
CA LEU A 104 -0.08 -9.56 -13.22
C LEU A 104 -1.36 -10.21 -13.79
N ASP A 105 -1.49 -11.53 -13.68
CA ASP A 105 -2.66 -12.26 -14.18
C ASP A 105 -3.92 -11.86 -13.38
N THR A 106 -3.82 -11.70 -12.06
CA THR A 106 -4.93 -11.18 -11.22
C THR A 106 -5.34 -9.77 -11.65
N MET A 107 -4.39 -8.86 -11.88
CA MET A 107 -4.69 -7.50 -12.38
C MET A 107 -5.39 -7.54 -13.73
N GLN A 108 -4.93 -8.39 -14.64
CA GLN A 108 -5.54 -8.56 -15.96
C GLN A 108 -6.98 -9.08 -15.84
N THR A 109 -7.22 -10.08 -14.99
CA THR A 109 -8.56 -10.60 -14.73
C THR A 109 -9.49 -9.52 -14.17
N LEU A 110 -9.03 -8.76 -13.16
CA LEU A 110 -9.81 -7.66 -12.58
C LEU A 110 -10.16 -6.60 -13.62
N TYR A 111 -9.23 -6.28 -14.53
CA TYR A 111 -9.46 -5.32 -15.62
C TYR A 111 -10.55 -5.79 -16.59
N VAL A 112 -10.47 -7.07 -17.03
CA VAL A 112 -11.46 -7.68 -17.92
C VAL A 112 -12.84 -7.74 -17.25
N MET A 113 -12.92 -8.17 -16.00
CA MET A 113 -14.17 -8.21 -15.23
C MET A 113 -14.80 -6.83 -15.10
N HIS A 114 -13.99 -5.81 -14.78
CA HIS A 114 -14.48 -4.45 -14.67
C HIS A 114 -15.03 -3.95 -16.01
N HIS A 115 -14.31 -4.16 -17.11
CA HIS A 115 -14.76 -3.76 -18.45
C HIS A 115 -16.06 -4.46 -18.86
N ALA A 116 -16.20 -5.75 -18.58
CA ALA A 116 -17.41 -6.51 -18.87
C ALA A 116 -18.63 -6.03 -18.06
N ASN A 117 -18.43 -5.52 -16.85
CA ASN A 117 -19.49 -4.99 -16.00
C ASN A 117 -19.87 -3.53 -16.30
N THR A 118 -19.00 -2.80 -17.01
CA THR A 118 -19.23 -1.39 -17.39
C THR A 118 -19.65 -1.20 -18.85
N ALA A 119 -19.63 -2.26 -19.66
CA ALA A 119 -20.07 -2.27 -21.05
C ALA A 119 -21.56 -2.62 -21.17
#